data_AF-W1I6G3-F1
#
_entry.id   AF-W1I6G3-F1
#
_cell.length_a   1.000
_cell.length_b   1.000
_cell.length_c   1.000
_cell.angle_alpha   90.00
_cell.angle_beta   90.00
_cell.angle_gamma   90.00
#
_symmetry.space_group_name_H-M   'P 1'
#
loop_
_entity.id
_entity.type
_entity.pdbx_description
1 polymer ?
#
loop_
_entity_poly.entity_id
_entity_poly.type
_entity_poly.pdbx_seq_one_letter_code
_entity_poly.pdbx_strand_id
1 'polypeptide(L)'
;MQNKNNPIFTNNTKIMTKEQFADEIRTGIPACLPDAKPYDKDINHAPRRKEILTEEEKKLALRNALRYFPKELHKDLAPEFAKELHDYGRIYMYRYRPDYEMHARPIDEYPHKSRQAAAIMLMIQNNLDPAVAQHPHELIVYGGNGAIFQNWNA
;
A
#
# COMPACT_ATOMS: atom_id res chain seq x y z
N MET A 1 -26.17 -12.10 -43.56
CA MET A 1 -26.02 -10.77 -42.93
C MET A 1 -25.21 -10.96 -41.66
N GLN A 2 -24.13 -10.20 -41.54
CA GLN A 2 -23.06 -10.38 -40.55
C GLN A 2 -23.61 -10.27 -39.12
N ASN A 3 -23.47 -11.33 -38.32
CA ASN A 3 -23.72 -11.25 -36.89
C ASN A 3 -22.45 -10.70 -36.24
N LYS A 4 -22.56 -9.51 -35.66
CA LYS A 4 -21.46 -8.75 -35.08
C LYS A 4 -20.88 -9.50 -33.88
N ASN A 5 -19.61 -9.85 -33.98
CA ASN A 5 -18.76 -10.20 -32.84
C ASN A 5 -18.68 -8.97 -31.92
N ASN A 6 -19.41 -8.99 -30.81
CA ASN A 6 -19.10 -8.13 -29.68
C ASN A 6 -17.98 -8.81 -28.89
N PRO A 7 -16.83 -8.15 -28.64
CA PRO A 7 -15.82 -8.73 -27.77
C PRO A 7 -16.38 -8.77 -26.34
N ILE A 8 -16.43 -9.97 -25.77
CA ILE A 8 -16.71 -10.18 -24.36
C ILE A 8 -15.47 -9.67 -23.61
N PHE A 9 -15.51 -8.41 -23.16
CA PHE A 9 -14.58 -7.94 -22.15
C PHE A 9 -14.96 -8.61 -20.82
N THR A 10 -14.29 -9.71 -20.50
CA THR A 10 -14.37 -10.33 -19.19
C THR A 10 -13.55 -9.50 -18.20
N ASN A 11 -14.10 -8.37 -17.75
CA ASN A 11 -13.59 -7.68 -16.56
C ASN A 11 -14.05 -8.49 -15.34
N ASN A 12 -13.23 -9.45 -14.94
CA ASN A 12 -13.37 -10.16 -13.67
C ASN A 12 -12.91 -9.24 -12.51
N THR A 13 -13.48 -8.04 -12.42
CA THR A 13 -13.32 -7.19 -11.24
C THR A 13 -14.20 -7.80 -10.16
N LYS A 14 -13.61 -8.67 -9.34
CA LYS A 14 -14.30 -9.26 -8.20
C LYS A 14 -14.62 -8.14 -7.22
N ILE A 15 -15.83 -7.59 -7.29
CA ILE A 15 -16.28 -6.51 -6.41
C ILE A 15 -16.20 -7.04 -4.97
N MET A 16 -15.32 -6.44 -4.18
CA MET A 16 -15.15 -6.76 -2.78
C MET A 16 -16.42 -6.41 -2.01
N THR A 17 -16.95 -7.35 -1.24
CA THR A 17 -18.11 -7.10 -0.37
C THR A 17 -17.73 -6.20 0.81
N LYS A 18 -18.73 -5.53 1.41
CA LYS A 18 -18.55 -4.70 2.61
C LYS A 18 -17.90 -5.48 3.75
N GLU A 19 -18.34 -6.72 3.95
CA GLU A 19 -17.83 -7.61 5.00
C GLU A 19 -16.36 -7.94 4.77
N GLN A 20 -15.98 -8.30 3.54
CA GLN A 20 -14.58 -8.55 3.18
C GLN A 20 -13.72 -7.30 3.38
N PHE A 21 -14.19 -6.13 2.95
CA PHE A 21 -13.47 -4.87 3.15
C PHE A 21 -13.24 -4.57 4.63
N ALA A 22 -14.29 -4.74 5.44
CA ALA A 22 -14.19 -4.55 6.88
C ALA A 22 -13.22 -5.53 7.55
N ASP A 23 -13.14 -6.77 7.06
CA ASP A 23 -12.23 -7.78 7.60
C ASP A 23 -10.77 -7.52 7.22
N GLU A 24 -10.49 -7.04 6.00
CA GLU A 24 -9.14 -6.60 5.61
C GLU A 24 -8.65 -5.45 6.50
N ILE A 25 -9.48 -4.42 6.71
CA ILE A 25 -9.11 -3.27 7.56
C ILE A 25 -8.85 -3.71 9.02
N ARG A 26 -9.63 -4.66 9.55
CA ARG A 26 -9.45 -5.17 10.92
C ARG A 26 -8.24 -6.07 11.08
N THR A 27 -7.82 -6.75 10.01
CA THR A 27 -6.69 -7.68 10.04
C THR A 27 -5.39 -6.95 10.39
N GLY A 28 -5.22 -5.73 9.88
CA GLY A 28 -3.99 -4.97 10.09
C GLY A 28 -2.81 -5.69 9.43
N ILE A 29 -1.83 -6.10 10.22
CA ILE A 29 -0.69 -6.88 9.70
C ILE A 29 -1.09 -8.36 9.62
N PRO A 30 -1.13 -8.97 8.43
CA PRO A 30 -1.52 -10.37 8.28
C PRO A 30 -0.51 -11.31 8.96
N ALA A 31 -1.04 -12.41 9.51
CA ALA A 31 -0.22 -13.40 10.23
C ALA A 31 0.73 -14.17 9.29
N CYS A 32 0.33 -14.37 8.03
CA CYS A 32 1.19 -14.91 6.99
C CYS A 32 1.79 -13.78 6.15
N LEU A 33 2.98 -14.03 5.61
CA LEU A 33 3.65 -13.11 4.70
C LEU A 33 2.84 -13.02 3.37
N PRO A 34 2.26 -11.86 3.01
CA PRO A 34 1.54 -11.70 1.74
C PRO A 34 2.48 -11.89 0.56
N ASP A 35 1.99 -12.17 -0.65
CA ASP A 35 2.87 -12.25 -1.83
C ASP A 35 3.49 -10.89 -2.20
N ALA A 36 4.68 -10.93 -2.82
CA ALA A 36 5.35 -9.73 -3.31
C ALA A 36 4.48 -9.03 -4.36
N LYS A 37 4.33 -7.71 -4.26
CA LYS A 37 3.60 -6.94 -5.27
C LYS A 37 4.49 -6.69 -6.49
N PRO A 38 3.99 -6.93 -7.72
CA PRO A 38 4.71 -6.53 -8.92
C PRO A 38 4.79 -5.00 -9.00
N TYR A 39 5.85 -4.51 -9.65
CA TYR A 39 5.99 -3.08 -9.94
C TYR A 39 5.01 -2.69 -11.05
N ASP A 40 4.15 -1.72 -10.77
CA ASP A 40 3.12 -1.24 -11.67
C ASP A 40 3.68 -0.12 -12.54
N LYS A 41 3.70 -0.30 -13.86
CA LYS A 41 4.29 0.70 -14.77
C LYS A 41 3.31 1.79 -15.19
N ASP A 42 2.03 1.57 -14.93
CA ASP A 42 0.97 2.43 -15.44
C ASP A 42 0.61 3.55 -14.45
N ILE A 43 1.15 3.51 -13.23
CA ILE A 43 0.98 4.56 -12.24
C ILE A 43 2.20 5.47 -12.12
N ASN A 44 1.97 6.70 -11.67
CA ASN A 44 3.03 7.66 -11.41
C ASN A 44 3.77 7.31 -10.11
N HIS A 45 5.00 6.82 -10.23
CA HIS A 45 5.85 6.48 -9.09
C HIS A 45 6.74 7.63 -8.64
N ALA A 46 7.00 7.69 -7.33
CA ALA A 46 7.90 8.71 -6.77
C ALA A 46 9.35 8.51 -7.28
N PRO A 47 10.09 9.60 -7.56
CA PRO A 47 11.48 9.50 -7.95
C PRO A 47 12.35 8.92 -6.82
N ARG A 48 13.41 8.19 -7.19
CA ARG A 48 14.39 7.65 -6.23
C ARG A 48 14.96 8.79 -5.37
N ARG A 49 14.97 8.61 -4.06
CA ARG A 49 15.61 9.57 -3.13
C ARG A 49 17.13 9.46 -3.21
N LYS A 50 17.80 10.59 -2.97
CA LYS A 50 19.28 10.62 -2.90
C LYS A 50 19.75 9.70 -1.79
N GLU A 51 20.76 8.89 -2.11
CA GLU A 51 21.40 8.02 -1.15
C GLU A 51 22.34 8.84 -0.29
N ILE A 52 21.84 9.21 0.89
CA ILE A 52 22.56 10.04 1.87
C ILE A 52 22.94 9.25 3.13
N LEU A 53 22.46 8.02 3.26
CA LEU A 53 22.67 7.19 4.44
C LEU A 53 24.02 6.47 4.38
N THR A 54 24.74 6.52 5.49
CA THR A 54 25.90 5.67 5.76
C THR A 54 25.48 4.21 5.95
N GLU A 55 26.44 3.28 5.89
CA GLU A 55 26.18 1.85 6.10
C GLU A 55 25.55 1.54 7.47
N GLU A 56 25.95 2.27 8.52
CA GLU A 56 25.36 2.11 9.85
C GLU A 56 23.93 2.65 9.93
N GLU A 57 23.64 3.75 9.22
CA GLU A 57 22.29 4.29 9.12
C GLU A 57 21.37 3.40 8.27
N LYS A 58 21.90 2.75 7.22
CA LYS A 58 21.15 1.73 6.46
C LYS A 58 20.77 0.54 7.34
N LYS A 59 21.72 0.02 8.13
CA LYS A 59 21.45 -1.04 9.12
C LYS A 59 20.41 -0.59 10.17
N LEU A 60 20.47 0.67 10.62
CA LEU A 60 19.48 1.22 11.53
C LEU A 60 18.09 1.34 10.87
N ALA A 61 18.02 1.79 9.62
CA ALA A 61 16.77 1.87 8.86
C ALA A 61 16.10 0.50 8.72
N LEU A 62 16.89 -0.54 8.41
CA LEU A 62 16.39 -1.92 8.35
C LEU A 62 15.89 -2.42 9.71
N ARG A 63 16.63 -2.18 10.79
CA ARG A 63 16.16 -2.53 12.15
C ARG A 63 14.86 -1.81 12.51
N ASN A 64 14.74 -0.54 12.15
CA ASN A 64 13.53 0.25 12.37
C ASN A 64 12.34 -0.25 11.56
N ALA A 65 12.57 -0.74 10.34
CA ALA A 65 11.54 -1.35 9.51
C ALA A 65 11.10 -2.72 10.06
N LEU A 66 12.06 -3.56 10.50
CA LEU A 66 11.80 -4.91 10.97
C LEU A 66 11.12 -4.98 12.34
N ARG A 67 11.18 -3.91 13.15
CA ARG A 67 10.60 -3.89 14.52
C ARG A 67 9.09 -4.14 14.56
N TYR A 68 8.40 -3.93 13.44
CA TYR A 68 6.95 -4.10 13.33
C TYR A 68 6.54 -5.55 13.01
N PHE A 69 7.50 -6.44 12.71
CA PHE A 69 7.24 -7.78 12.24
C PHE A 69 7.79 -8.85 13.20
N PRO A 70 7.13 -10.03 13.30
CA PRO A 70 7.67 -11.17 14.02
C PRO A 70 9.06 -11.58 13.51
N LYS A 71 9.91 -12.10 14.42
CA LYS A 71 11.33 -12.41 14.11
C LYS A 71 11.47 -13.48 13.02
N GLU A 72 10.55 -14.42 12.99
CA GLU A 72 10.45 -15.48 11.97
C GLU A 72 10.34 -14.91 10.54
N LEU A 73 9.74 -13.73 10.35
CA LEU A 73 9.64 -13.08 9.05
C LEU A 73 10.89 -12.28 8.66
N HIS A 74 11.81 -12.03 9.60
CA HIS A 74 12.96 -11.14 9.34
C HIS A 74 13.91 -11.70 8.28
N LYS A 75 14.00 -13.03 8.15
CA LYS A 75 14.84 -13.68 7.14
C LYS A 75 14.42 -13.31 5.72
N ASP A 76 13.12 -13.20 5.49
CA ASP A 76 12.55 -12.90 4.17
C ASP A 76 12.40 -11.39 3.96
N LEU A 77 11.99 -10.65 5.00
CA LEU A 77 11.76 -9.20 4.92
C LEU A 77 13.05 -8.36 4.88
N ALA A 78 14.11 -8.78 5.57
CA ALA A 78 15.36 -8.02 5.61
C ALA A 78 15.99 -7.79 4.21
N PRO A 79 16.19 -8.82 3.36
CA PRO A 79 16.73 -8.61 2.03
C PRO A 79 15.78 -7.80 1.13
N GLU A 80 14.47 -7.95 1.30
CA GLU A 80 13.47 -7.17 0.56
C GLU A 80 13.53 -5.68 0.92
N PHE A 81 13.53 -5.35 2.22
CA PHE A 81 13.65 -3.97 2.67
C PHE A 81 15.01 -3.35 2.31
N ALA A 82 16.08 -4.14 2.30
CA ALA A 82 17.40 -3.68 1.84
C ALA A 82 17.36 -3.32 0.35
N LYS A 83 16.67 -4.14 -0.46
CA LYS A 83 16.46 -3.87 -1.88
C LYS A 83 15.61 -2.62 -2.10
N GLU A 84 14.51 -2.45 -1.37
CA GLU A 84 13.69 -1.23 -1.45
C GLU A 84 14.51 0.03 -1.09
N LEU A 85 15.30 -0.06 -0.01
CA LEU A 85 16.14 1.05 0.42
C LEU A 85 17.20 1.41 -0.65
N HIS A 86 17.78 0.42 -1.31
CA HIS A 86 18.73 0.63 -2.40
C HIS A 86 18.05 1.24 -3.65
N ASP A 87 16.96 0.64 -4.11
CA ASP A 87 16.31 0.97 -5.37
C ASP A 87 15.57 2.30 -5.31
N TYR A 88 14.90 2.58 -4.17
CA TYR A 88 14.02 3.74 -4.02
C TYR A 88 14.55 4.79 -3.04
N GLY A 89 15.57 4.47 -2.24
CA GLY A 89 16.05 5.32 -1.17
C GLY A 89 15.09 5.38 0.02
N ARG A 90 14.10 4.47 0.09
CA ARG A 90 13.10 4.38 1.14
C ARG A 90 12.53 2.95 1.20
N ILE A 91 12.11 2.55 2.40
CA ILE A 91 11.44 1.27 2.65
C ILE A 91 9.93 1.55 2.70
N TYR A 92 9.21 1.20 1.64
CA TYR A 92 7.75 1.40 1.52
C TYR A 92 6.97 0.19 2.02
N MET A 93 7.60 -0.99 2.03
CA MET A 93 6.98 -2.26 2.38
C MET A 93 5.84 -2.61 1.42
N TYR A 94 6.10 -2.58 0.12
CA TYR A 94 5.07 -2.68 -0.93
C TYR A 94 4.18 -3.93 -0.80
N ARG A 95 4.74 -5.02 -0.24
CA ARG A 95 4.03 -6.28 0.06
C ARG A 95 2.76 -6.08 0.88
N TYR A 96 2.73 -5.10 1.78
CA TYR A 96 1.61 -4.83 2.68
C TYR A 96 0.58 -3.84 2.11
N ARG A 97 0.79 -3.36 0.87
CA ARG A 97 -0.24 -2.57 0.19
C ARG A 97 -1.47 -3.44 -0.07
N PRO A 98 -2.69 -2.99 0.30
CA PRO A 98 -3.91 -3.74 0.04
C PRO A 98 -4.18 -3.95 -1.45
N ASP A 99 -4.84 -5.05 -1.79
CA ASP A 99 -5.22 -5.39 -3.18
C ASP A 99 -6.55 -4.78 -3.62
N TYR A 100 -7.36 -4.29 -2.69
CA TYR A 100 -8.62 -3.64 -3.03
C TYR A 100 -8.36 -2.26 -3.64
N GLU A 101 -9.33 -1.78 -4.43
CA GLU A 101 -9.29 -0.42 -4.99
C GLU A 101 -9.27 0.62 -3.86
N MET A 102 -8.24 1.46 -3.86
CA MET A 102 -8.05 2.52 -2.89
C MET A 102 -8.88 3.75 -3.31
N HIS A 103 -10.01 3.97 -2.64
CA HIS A 103 -10.85 5.15 -2.81
C HIS A 103 -11.74 5.32 -1.57
N ALA A 104 -12.26 6.53 -1.35
CA ALA A 104 -13.18 6.78 -0.25
C ALA A 104 -14.53 6.08 -0.45
N ARG A 105 -14.84 5.11 0.40
CA ARG A 105 -16.14 4.41 0.48
C ARG A 105 -17.18 5.17 1.32
N PRO A 106 -18.48 4.81 1.25
CA PRO A 106 -19.47 5.29 2.22
C PRO A 106 -19.04 5.03 3.67
N ILE A 107 -19.28 6.01 4.55
CA ILE A 107 -18.78 5.97 5.94
C ILE A 107 -19.25 4.73 6.72
N ASP A 108 -20.44 4.20 6.40
CA ASP A 108 -21.02 3.03 7.05
C ASP A 108 -20.42 1.69 6.58
N GLU A 109 -19.55 1.71 5.56
CA GLU A 109 -18.79 0.53 5.11
C GLU A 109 -17.54 0.28 5.96
N TYR A 110 -16.99 1.30 6.61
CA TYR A 110 -15.80 1.15 7.43
C TYR A 110 -16.11 0.44 8.75
N PRO A 111 -15.27 -0.50 9.21
CA PRO A 111 -15.42 -1.12 10.51
C PRO A 111 -15.09 -0.14 11.63
N HIS A 112 -16.08 0.32 12.39
CA HIS A 112 -15.86 1.35 13.41
C HIS A 112 -16.67 1.14 14.69
N LYS A 113 -16.14 1.64 15.81
CA LYS A 113 -16.89 1.82 17.07
C LYS A 113 -17.34 3.27 17.29
N SER A 114 -16.71 4.21 16.57
CA SER A 114 -16.97 5.64 16.63
C SER A 114 -17.02 6.18 15.20
N ARG A 115 -18.01 7.01 14.90
CA ARG A 115 -18.19 7.63 13.58
C ARG A 115 -16.99 8.51 13.19
N GLN A 116 -16.32 9.09 14.18
CA GLN A 116 -15.10 9.87 14.00
C GLN A 116 -13.95 8.99 13.47
N ALA A 117 -13.79 7.77 14.01
CA ALA A 117 -12.78 6.83 13.50
C ALA A 117 -13.07 6.41 12.05
N ALA A 118 -14.34 6.18 11.72
CA ALA A 118 -14.76 5.90 10.33
C ALA A 118 -14.42 7.08 9.39
N ALA A 119 -14.69 8.31 9.83
CA ALA A 119 -14.35 9.49 9.05
C ALA A 119 -12.83 9.62 8.83
N ILE A 120 -12.00 9.30 9.82
CA ILE A 120 -10.55 9.30 9.67
C ILE A 120 -10.10 8.27 8.63
N MET A 121 -10.59 7.03 8.71
CA MET A 121 -10.28 5.98 7.71
C MET A 121 -10.72 6.39 6.30
N LEU A 122 -11.88 7.01 6.17
CA LEU A 122 -12.37 7.56 4.90
C LEU A 122 -11.41 8.61 4.35
N MET A 123 -11.01 9.58 5.16
CA MET A 123 -10.09 10.64 4.73
C MET A 123 -8.70 10.08 4.37
N ILE A 124 -8.24 9.04 5.06
CA ILE A 124 -7.00 8.33 4.71
C ILE A 124 -7.11 7.70 3.32
N GLN A 125 -8.19 6.96 3.03
CA GLN A 125 -8.36 6.33 1.71
C GLN A 125 -8.54 7.38 0.60
N ASN A 126 -9.23 8.49 0.88
CA ASN A 126 -9.33 9.59 -0.06
C ASN A 126 -7.96 10.16 -0.45
N ASN A 127 -7.06 10.32 0.52
CA ASN A 127 -5.70 10.83 0.26
C ASN A 127 -4.83 9.83 -0.50
N LEU A 128 -5.13 8.54 -0.44
CA LEU A 128 -4.40 7.47 -1.12
C LEU A 128 -5.05 7.03 -2.44
N ASP A 129 -6.20 7.63 -2.79
CA ASP A 129 -6.88 7.35 -4.05
C ASP A 129 -5.96 7.70 -5.23
N PRO A 130 -5.74 6.80 -6.20
CA PRO A 130 -4.94 7.08 -7.39
C PRO A 130 -5.40 8.30 -8.20
N ALA A 131 -6.67 8.70 -8.10
CA ALA A 131 -7.19 9.91 -8.73
C ALA A 131 -6.83 11.21 -7.98
N VAL A 132 -6.39 11.09 -6.72
CA VAL A 132 -6.05 12.23 -5.83
C VAL A 132 -4.56 12.28 -5.53
N ALA A 133 -3.94 11.16 -5.19
CA ALA A 133 -2.56 11.06 -4.77
C ALA A 133 -1.59 11.27 -5.93
N GLN A 134 -0.53 12.04 -5.71
CA GLN A 134 0.53 12.22 -6.70
C GLN A 134 1.32 10.92 -6.96
N HIS A 135 1.63 10.18 -5.90
CA HIS A 135 2.28 8.87 -5.97
C HIS A 135 1.60 7.88 -5.02
N PRO A 136 0.49 7.23 -5.46
CA PRO A 136 -0.39 6.46 -4.57
C PRO A 136 0.33 5.27 -3.91
N HIS A 137 1.17 4.53 -4.64
CA HIS A 137 1.90 3.39 -4.07
C HIS A 137 3.01 3.80 -3.10
N GLU A 138 3.50 5.05 -3.16
CA GLU A 138 4.51 5.58 -2.24
C GLU A 138 3.92 6.38 -1.07
N LEU A 139 2.58 6.38 -0.95
CA LEU A 139 1.83 7.06 0.11
C LEU A 139 1.99 8.59 0.05
N ILE A 140 2.31 9.15 -1.12
CA ILE A 140 2.55 10.59 -1.32
C ILE A 140 1.32 11.23 -1.96
N VAL A 141 0.75 12.21 -1.26
CA VAL A 141 -0.48 12.89 -1.69
C VAL A 141 -0.14 14.06 -2.62
N TYR A 142 0.79 14.95 -2.22
CA TYR A 142 1.17 16.11 -3.00
C TYR A 142 2.59 16.61 -2.66
N GLY A 143 3.09 17.55 -3.47
CA GLY A 143 4.37 18.26 -3.22
C GLY A 143 5.61 17.37 -3.38
N GLY A 144 5.49 16.22 -4.03
CA GLY A 144 6.58 15.26 -4.30
C GLY A 144 7.11 14.52 -3.07
N ASN A 145 6.84 14.99 -1.85
CA ASN A 145 7.26 14.35 -0.60
C ASN A 145 6.24 14.43 0.54
N GLY A 146 5.07 15.04 0.33
CA GLY A 146 3.98 15.12 1.30
C GLY A 146 3.30 13.77 1.48
N ALA A 147 3.90 12.90 2.29
CA ALA A 147 3.42 11.55 2.54
C ALA A 147 2.46 11.48 3.72
N ILE A 148 1.43 10.64 3.62
CA ILE A 148 0.49 10.38 4.71
C ILE A 148 1.05 9.39 5.73
N PHE A 149 1.79 8.38 5.27
CA PHE A 149 2.44 7.37 6.10
C PHE A 149 3.91 7.20 5.70
N GLN A 150 4.67 6.54 6.59
CA GLN A 150 6.07 6.23 6.31
C GLN A 150 6.24 5.01 5.40
N ASN A 151 5.38 4.02 5.56
CA ASN A 151 5.34 2.74 4.85
C ASN A 151 3.95 2.12 5.01
N TRP A 152 3.69 1.02 4.30
CA TRP A 152 2.39 0.35 4.26
C TRP A 152 2.03 -0.50 5.49
N ASN A 153 2.92 -0.70 6.46
CA ASN A 153 2.52 -1.39 7.71
C ASN A 153 1.95 -0.42 8.78
N ALA A 154 2.08 0.89 8.57
CA ALA A 154 1.64 1.93 9.50
C ALA A 154 0.11 2.03 9.66
#